data_AF-A0AAV1PNC7-F1
#
_entry.id   AF-A0AAV1PNC7-F1
#
_cell.length_a   1.000
_cell.length_b   1.000
_cell.length_c   1.000
_cell.angle_alpha   90.00
_cell.angle_beta   90.00
_cell.angle_gamma   90.00
#
_symmetry.space_group_name_H-M   'P 1'
#
loop_
_entity.id
_entity.type
_entity.pdbx_description
1 polymer ?
#
loop_
_entity_poly.entity_id
_entity_poly.type
_entity_poly.pdbx_seq_one_letter_code
_entity_poly.pdbx_strand_id
1 'polypeptide(L)'
;MDDINVLHHRCLLNLRRRIRDIGDGRPAQERYMRLLKDGDTLSYQGNSEEVGCYVAGHPLSKGNCYFEVTIVDTGVRGTIAVGLVPKFYRLDHQPGWLPYSVAYHADNGKLYNGNPVGQQFGPKCARGDRIGCGIHSENIEGGFTTVFFTKNGKEVGSVEVPVSAEGLFPAVGMHSMGEEVKVDLQAEWFLEEDDSMMMVDSHEDDWGRLYDVRVSGTLLEYVGKGKSIMDVGLAQARQPLTTRCHYYEVEIVDAGEKCYIALGLARRDYPRNRHPGWSRGSVAYHADDGKIFHGSGVGDAFGPRCFKGDIMGCGIMFPRDYILDGEGEMDDWDRLEVRSGQASVQNVVYFNNEQEEEEEEDGDEEEQGEEGRKVMTGNVVPCVTNGGS
;
A
#
# COMPACT_ATOMS: atom_id res chain seq x y z
N MET A 1 29.81 -25.71 41.40
CA MET A 1 28.62 -25.01 40.88
C MET A 1 29.00 -23.74 40.11
N ASP A 2 30.27 -23.60 39.68
CA ASP A 2 30.79 -22.33 39.17
C ASP A 2 31.04 -22.33 37.65
N ASP A 3 31.10 -23.49 36.99
CA ASP A 3 31.37 -23.59 35.54
C ASP A 3 30.16 -23.22 34.66
N ILE A 4 28.93 -23.33 35.18
CA ILE A 4 27.69 -22.97 34.46
C ILE A 4 27.54 -21.45 34.37
N ASN A 5 28.02 -20.72 35.39
CA ASN A 5 27.95 -19.26 35.43
C ASN A 5 28.96 -18.61 34.47
N VAL A 6 30.14 -19.20 34.27
CA VAL A 6 31.15 -18.69 33.33
C VAL A 6 30.70 -18.85 31.87
N LEU A 7 30.05 -19.97 31.53
CA LEU A 7 29.47 -20.22 30.20
C LEU A 7 28.30 -19.26 29.88
N HIS A 8 27.42 -19.02 30.86
CA HIS A 8 26.32 -18.04 30.72
C HIS A 8 26.85 -16.61 30.55
N HIS A 9 27.85 -16.20 31.32
CA HIS A 9 28.42 -14.86 31.23
C HIS A 9 29.16 -14.63 29.90
N ARG A 10 29.82 -15.66 29.35
CA ARG A 10 30.51 -15.61 28.05
C ARG A 10 29.52 -15.60 26.87
N CYS A 11 28.39 -16.31 27.01
CA CYS A 11 27.28 -16.28 26.05
C CYS A 11 26.60 -14.89 26.01
N LEU A 12 26.35 -14.28 27.18
CA LEU A 12 25.77 -12.93 27.30
C LEU A 12 26.72 -11.84 26.78
N LEU A 13 28.03 -11.98 26.96
CA LEU A 13 29.01 -11.03 26.41
C LEU A 13 29.16 -11.15 24.88
N ASN A 14 29.02 -12.36 24.31
CA ASN A 14 28.95 -12.55 22.86
C ASN A 14 27.63 -12.06 22.26
N LEU A 15 26.52 -12.17 22.99
CA LEU A 15 25.24 -11.58 22.63
C LEU A 15 25.29 -10.04 22.69
N ARG A 16 25.91 -9.46 23.72
CA ARG A 16 26.12 -8.01 23.86
C ARG A 16 27.13 -7.41 22.88
N ARG A 17 28.06 -8.21 22.34
CA ARG A 17 28.90 -7.82 21.18
C ARG A 17 28.12 -7.91 19.87
N ARG A 18 27.29 -8.95 19.67
CA ARG A 18 26.40 -9.08 18.50
C ARG A 18 25.29 -8.03 18.45
N ILE A 19 24.79 -7.57 19.59
CA ILE A 19 23.81 -6.47 19.68
C ILE A 19 24.47 -5.12 19.35
N ARG A 20 25.79 -4.98 19.53
CA ARG A 20 26.52 -3.75 19.18
C ARG A 20 26.74 -3.58 17.67
N ASP A 21 26.62 -4.65 16.89
CA ASP A 21 26.66 -4.63 15.43
C ASP A 21 25.27 -4.42 14.78
N ILE A 22 24.22 -4.20 15.59
CA ILE A 22 22.89 -3.77 15.12
C ILE A 22 22.90 -2.28 14.72
N GLY A 23 23.96 -1.53 15.09
CA GLY A 23 24.06 -0.09 14.92
C GLY A 23 24.66 0.44 13.62
N ASP A 24 25.12 -0.41 12.69
CA ASP A 24 25.57 0.05 11.38
C ASP A 24 24.50 -0.33 10.36
N GLY A 25 23.63 0.62 10.00
CA GLY A 25 22.59 0.51 8.96
C GLY A 25 23.13 0.30 7.54
N ARG A 26 24.17 -0.52 7.38
CA ARG A 26 24.72 -0.95 6.10
C ARG A 26 24.02 -2.26 5.70
N PRO A 27 23.51 -2.34 4.47
CA PRO A 27 22.85 -3.54 3.98
C PRO A 27 23.79 -4.75 4.05
N ALA A 28 23.24 -5.93 4.38
CA ALA A 28 24.03 -7.14 4.33
C ALA A 28 24.32 -7.46 2.86
N GLN A 29 25.52 -7.92 2.55
CA GLN A 29 25.80 -8.43 1.22
C GLN A 29 25.01 -9.74 1.03
N GLU A 30 24.44 -9.94 -0.15
CA GLU A 30 23.82 -11.23 -0.50
C GLU A 30 24.84 -12.37 -0.34
N ARG A 31 24.36 -13.55 0.07
CA ARG A 31 25.23 -14.70 0.35
C ARG A 31 24.66 -15.93 -0.32
N TYR A 32 25.50 -16.68 -1.03
CA TYR A 32 25.09 -17.96 -1.59
C TYR A 32 26.23 -18.97 -1.65
N MET A 33 25.87 -20.24 -1.70
CA MET A 33 26.79 -21.37 -1.82
C MET A 33 26.19 -22.40 -2.77
N ARG A 34 27.03 -22.96 -3.67
CA ARG A 34 26.65 -24.01 -4.64
C ARG A 34 25.48 -23.63 -5.54
N LEU A 35 25.32 -22.33 -5.78
CA LEU A 35 24.36 -21.74 -6.72
C LEU A 35 25.15 -20.81 -7.64
N LEU A 36 24.78 -20.78 -8.91
CA LEU A 36 25.13 -19.71 -9.84
C LEU A 36 24.01 -18.68 -9.80
N LYS A 37 24.38 -17.39 -9.73
CA LYS A 37 23.45 -16.28 -9.85
C LYS A 37 23.73 -15.49 -11.12
N ASP A 38 22.75 -15.38 -11.99
CA ASP A 38 22.77 -14.52 -13.17
C ASP A 38 21.53 -13.63 -13.18
N GLY A 39 21.71 -12.33 -12.91
CA GLY A 39 20.60 -11.42 -12.67
C GLY A 39 19.70 -11.87 -11.51
N ASP A 40 18.44 -12.17 -11.83
CA ASP A 40 17.38 -12.68 -10.95
C ASP A 40 17.32 -14.22 -10.90
N THR A 41 18.11 -14.89 -11.73
CA THR A 41 18.07 -16.34 -11.91
C THR A 41 19.10 -17.02 -11.01
N LEU A 42 18.66 -18.05 -10.29
CA LEU A 42 19.49 -18.92 -9.46
C LEU A 42 19.46 -20.33 -10.03
N SER A 43 20.63 -20.90 -10.31
CA SER A 43 20.76 -22.26 -10.84
C SER A 43 21.68 -23.09 -9.93
N TYR A 44 21.28 -24.33 -9.64
CA TYR A 44 22.07 -25.22 -8.79
C TYR A 44 23.39 -25.64 -9.44
N GLN A 45 24.48 -25.59 -8.67
CA GLN A 45 25.85 -25.93 -9.09
C GLN A 45 26.56 -26.88 -8.10
N GLY A 46 25.81 -27.49 -7.18
CA GLY A 46 26.37 -28.46 -6.24
C GLY A 46 26.61 -29.82 -6.88
N ASN A 47 27.40 -30.66 -6.21
CA ASN A 47 27.54 -32.07 -6.58
C ASN A 47 26.49 -32.92 -5.88
N SER A 48 26.38 -34.21 -6.28
CA SER A 48 25.43 -35.15 -5.68
C SER A 48 25.45 -35.10 -4.14
N GLU A 49 24.29 -34.88 -3.54
CA GLU A 49 24.01 -34.76 -2.10
C GLU A 49 24.32 -33.43 -1.41
N GLU A 50 24.85 -32.42 -2.10
CA GLU A 50 25.16 -31.13 -1.48
C GLU A 50 24.01 -30.13 -1.54
N VAL A 51 23.64 -29.50 -0.42
CA VAL A 51 22.65 -28.41 -0.46
C VAL A 51 23.33 -27.12 -0.91
N GLY A 52 22.69 -26.40 -1.83
CA GLY A 52 22.96 -25.01 -2.15
C GLY A 52 21.90 -24.10 -1.55
N CYS A 53 22.29 -22.89 -1.15
CA CYS A 53 21.41 -21.93 -0.50
C CYS A 53 21.82 -20.51 -0.85
N TYR A 54 20.83 -19.67 -1.11
CA TYR A 54 20.89 -18.24 -1.35
C TYR A 54 20.16 -17.51 -0.23
N VAL A 55 20.73 -16.40 0.23
CA VAL A 55 20.14 -15.48 1.19
C VAL A 55 20.29 -14.06 0.65
N ALA A 56 19.19 -13.34 0.53
CA ALA A 56 19.15 -11.97 0.03
C ALA A 56 19.92 -10.99 0.94
N GLY A 57 20.28 -9.83 0.39
CA GLY A 57 21.03 -8.80 1.13
C GLY A 57 20.22 -7.97 2.12
N HIS A 58 18.89 -7.95 1.98
CA HIS A 58 17.97 -7.17 2.80
C HIS A 58 16.93 -8.07 3.46
N PRO A 59 16.55 -7.80 4.72
CA PRO A 59 15.43 -8.48 5.34
C PRO A 59 14.12 -7.98 4.73
N LEU A 60 13.05 -8.75 4.92
CA LEU A 60 11.71 -8.22 4.69
C LEU A 60 11.41 -7.10 5.70
N SER A 61 10.58 -6.16 5.27
CA SER A 61 10.18 -4.99 6.06
C SER A 61 8.74 -4.60 5.74
N LYS A 62 8.15 -3.65 6.47
CA LYS A 62 6.80 -3.15 6.19
C LYS A 62 6.63 -2.61 4.75
N GLY A 63 7.69 -2.06 4.15
CA GLY A 63 7.67 -1.54 2.78
C GLY A 63 8.04 -2.55 1.69
N ASN A 64 8.58 -3.71 2.08
CA ASN A 64 8.90 -4.83 1.19
C ASN A 64 8.72 -6.12 1.99
N CYS A 65 7.47 -6.59 2.10
CA CYS A 65 7.05 -7.65 2.99
C CYS A 65 6.77 -8.98 2.29
N TYR A 66 7.03 -9.07 0.98
CA TYR A 66 6.71 -10.24 0.16
C TYR A 66 7.75 -10.41 -0.95
N PHE A 67 8.01 -11.64 -1.34
CA PHE A 67 8.81 -11.97 -2.52
C PHE A 67 8.29 -13.24 -3.17
N GLU A 68 8.50 -13.39 -4.48
CA GLU A 68 8.14 -14.59 -5.23
C GLU A 68 9.34 -15.30 -5.83
N VAL A 69 9.20 -16.61 -5.98
CA VAL A 69 10.17 -17.47 -6.64
C VAL A 69 9.46 -18.31 -7.69
N THR A 70 9.80 -18.09 -8.95
CA THR A 70 9.26 -18.87 -10.08
C THR A 70 10.16 -20.06 -10.36
N ILE A 71 9.62 -21.27 -10.38
CA ILE A 71 10.37 -22.48 -10.71
C ILE A 71 10.55 -22.57 -12.24
N VAL A 72 11.77 -22.33 -12.71
CA VAL A 72 12.13 -22.43 -14.12
C VAL A 72 12.33 -23.90 -14.52
N ASP A 73 13.01 -24.65 -13.66
CA ASP A 73 13.22 -26.09 -13.80
C ASP A 73 13.29 -26.75 -12.40
N THR A 74 12.60 -27.87 -12.25
CA THR A 74 12.62 -28.66 -11.01
C THR A 74 13.89 -29.49 -10.87
N GLY A 75 14.69 -29.61 -11.91
CA GLY A 75 15.82 -30.53 -11.93
C GLY A 75 15.40 -31.98 -11.69
N VAL A 76 16.32 -32.77 -11.12
CA VAL A 76 16.12 -34.21 -10.92
C VAL A 76 15.12 -34.52 -9.80
N ARG A 77 15.13 -33.75 -8.70
CA ARG A 77 14.34 -34.06 -7.49
C ARG A 77 13.29 -33.00 -7.14
N GLY A 78 13.37 -31.78 -7.67
CA GLY A 78 12.46 -30.69 -7.32
C GLY A 78 12.62 -30.20 -5.88
N THR A 79 13.77 -30.46 -5.26
CA THR A 79 14.10 -30.14 -3.86
C THR A 79 14.47 -28.67 -3.67
N ILE A 80 13.53 -27.82 -4.08
CA ILE A 80 13.61 -26.37 -4.01
C ILE A 80 12.85 -25.92 -2.75
N ALA A 81 13.48 -25.12 -1.91
CA ALA A 81 12.89 -24.54 -0.71
C ALA A 81 12.86 -23.02 -0.80
N VAL A 82 11.74 -22.41 -0.46
CA VAL A 82 11.57 -20.94 -0.47
C VAL A 82 11.10 -20.51 0.92
N GLY A 83 11.73 -19.49 1.49
CA GLY A 83 11.30 -18.99 2.79
C GLY A 83 12.21 -17.93 3.39
N LEU A 84 12.20 -17.85 4.72
CA LEU A 84 12.86 -16.82 5.50
C LEU A 84 13.86 -17.40 6.48
N VAL A 85 15.02 -16.75 6.58
CA VAL A 85 16.14 -17.18 7.43
C VAL A 85 16.77 -16.01 8.19
N PRO A 86 17.47 -16.23 9.31
CA PRO A 86 18.23 -15.18 9.97
C PRO A 86 19.45 -14.73 9.14
N LYS A 87 19.92 -13.50 9.37
CA LYS A 87 21.08 -12.87 8.69
C LYS A 87 22.28 -13.81 8.48
N PHE A 88 22.61 -14.62 9.50
CA PHE A 88 23.76 -15.54 9.50
C PHE A 88 23.34 -17.02 9.38
N TYR A 89 22.36 -17.31 8.53
CA TYR A 89 22.00 -18.69 8.19
C TYR A 89 23.16 -19.42 7.50
N ARG A 90 23.24 -20.74 7.74
CA ARG A 90 24.24 -21.61 7.11
C ARG A 90 23.81 -21.92 5.67
N LEU A 91 24.74 -21.80 4.73
CA LEU A 91 24.43 -21.94 3.30
C LEU A 91 24.51 -23.39 2.78
N ASP A 92 24.81 -24.34 3.67
CA ASP A 92 24.86 -25.79 3.38
C ASP A 92 23.62 -26.53 3.92
N HIS A 93 22.56 -25.80 4.26
CA HIS A 93 21.28 -26.33 4.75
C HIS A 93 20.13 -25.66 4.01
N GLN A 94 19.03 -26.41 3.81
CA GLN A 94 17.83 -25.85 3.22
C GLN A 94 17.22 -24.82 4.19
N PRO A 95 16.62 -23.73 3.70
CA PRO A 95 15.74 -22.89 4.50
C PRO A 95 14.69 -23.74 5.24
N GLY A 96 14.39 -23.37 6.49
CA GLY A 96 13.45 -24.09 7.37
C GLY A 96 14.06 -25.24 8.19
N TRP A 97 15.27 -25.73 7.88
CA TRP A 97 15.88 -26.86 8.60
C TRP A 97 16.56 -26.48 9.92
N LEU A 98 17.06 -25.24 10.05
CA LEU A 98 17.77 -24.78 11.26
C LEU A 98 16.94 -23.74 12.01
N PRO A 99 17.12 -23.61 13.35
CA PRO A 99 16.32 -22.71 14.18
C PRO A 99 16.18 -21.29 13.64
N TYR A 100 15.03 -20.66 13.94
CA TYR A 100 14.68 -19.30 13.51
C TYR A 100 14.50 -19.11 12.01
N SER A 101 14.36 -20.21 11.25
CA SER A 101 14.02 -20.18 9.84
C SER A 101 12.71 -20.90 9.56
N VAL A 102 12.07 -20.53 8.46
CA VAL A 102 10.83 -21.13 7.99
C VAL A 102 10.87 -21.24 6.47
N ALA A 103 10.40 -22.33 5.89
CA ALA A 103 10.33 -22.48 4.45
C ALA A 103 9.29 -23.48 3.98
N TYR A 104 8.79 -23.23 2.77
CA TYR A 104 7.94 -24.12 2.00
C TYR A 104 8.77 -24.89 0.97
N HIS A 105 8.64 -26.22 0.97
CA HIS A 105 9.46 -27.11 0.13
C HIS A 105 8.63 -27.66 -1.04
N ALA A 106 9.10 -27.41 -2.27
CA ALA A 106 8.38 -27.69 -3.51
C ALA A 106 8.15 -29.19 -3.77
N ASP A 107 9.12 -30.05 -3.45
CA ASP A 107 9.11 -31.49 -3.73
C ASP A 107 8.01 -32.25 -2.98
N ASN A 108 7.63 -31.75 -1.81
CA ASN A 108 6.75 -32.46 -0.88
C ASN A 108 5.57 -31.62 -0.36
N GLY A 109 5.56 -30.30 -0.60
CA GLY A 109 4.48 -29.42 -0.15
C GLY A 109 4.44 -29.27 1.38
N LYS A 110 5.56 -29.47 2.07
CA LYS A 110 5.64 -29.35 3.53
C LYS A 110 6.25 -28.03 3.95
N LEU A 111 5.85 -27.61 5.14
CA LEU A 111 6.43 -26.49 5.86
C LEU A 111 7.53 -27.01 6.81
N TYR A 112 8.68 -26.38 6.78
CA TYR A 112 9.81 -26.63 7.68
C TYR A 112 10.05 -25.38 8.52
N ASN A 113 10.05 -25.51 9.85
CA ASN A 113 10.06 -24.39 10.79
C ASN A 113 11.12 -24.57 11.89
N GLY A 114 12.39 -24.53 11.51
CA GLY A 114 13.51 -24.61 12.43
C GLY A 114 14.03 -26.02 12.70
N ASN A 115 13.55 -27.02 11.94
CA ASN A 115 13.91 -28.42 12.07
C ASN A 115 13.76 -29.16 10.73
N PRO A 116 14.48 -30.27 10.50
CA PRO A 116 14.45 -31.01 9.23
C PRO A 116 13.23 -31.96 9.09
N VAL A 117 12.21 -31.83 9.95
CA VAL A 117 11.00 -32.68 9.91
C VAL A 117 9.82 -31.83 9.47
N GLY A 118 9.52 -31.88 8.16
CA GLY A 118 8.46 -31.08 7.57
C GLY A 118 7.05 -31.51 8.00
N GLN A 119 6.17 -30.53 8.19
CA GLN A 119 4.74 -30.70 8.49
C GLN A 119 3.91 -30.55 7.22
N GLN A 120 2.83 -31.31 7.09
CA GLN A 120 1.92 -31.17 5.94
C GLN A 120 1.33 -29.77 5.93
N PHE A 121 1.43 -29.07 4.80
CA PHE A 121 1.06 -27.67 4.71
C PHE A 121 0.31 -27.35 3.41
N GLY A 122 0.91 -27.67 2.26
CA GLY A 122 0.36 -27.33 0.95
C GLY A 122 0.60 -28.39 -0.14
N PRO A 123 0.21 -28.08 -1.39
CA PRO A 123 0.45 -28.93 -2.54
C PRO A 123 1.87 -28.77 -3.10
N LYS A 124 2.49 -29.88 -3.54
CA LYS A 124 3.77 -29.85 -4.26
C LYS A 124 3.78 -28.83 -5.40
N CYS A 125 4.96 -28.30 -5.71
CA CYS A 125 5.16 -27.37 -6.82
C CYS A 125 5.92 -28.03 -7.97
N ALA A 126 5.66 -27.58 -9.18
CA ALA A 126 6.27 -28.06 -10.42
C ALA A 126 6.83 -26.90 -11.24
N ARG A 127 7.49 -27.21 -12.35
CA ARG A 127 7.97 -26.22 -13.31
C ARG A 127 6.84 -25.27 -13.73
N GLY A 128 7.11 -23.97 -13.67
CA GLY A 128 6.18 -22.89 -13.96
C GLY A 128 5.36 -22.39 -12.76
N ASP A 129 5.32 -23.14 -11.65
CA ASP A 129 4.69 -22.66 -10.43
C ASP A 129 5.52 -21.53 -9.79
N ARG A 130 4.81 -20.59 -9.15
CA ARG A 130 5.38 -19.51 -8.34
C ARG A 130 5.10 -19.76 -6.87
N ILE A 131 6.13 -19.70 -6.05
CA ILE A 131 6.03 -19.77 -4.60
C ILE A 131 6.28 -18.38 -4.04
N GLY A 132 5.30 -17.81 -3.36
CA GLY A 132 5.47 -16.57 -2.63
C GLY A 132 5.71 -16.82 -1.15
N CYS A 133 6.41 -15.89 -0.52
CA CYS A 133 6.63 -15.88 0.93
C CYS A 133 6.61 -14.43 1.43
N GLY A 134 5.83 -14.18 2.47
CA GLY A 134 5.73 -12.84 3.05
C GLY A 134 5.45 -12.84 4.54
N ILE A 135 5.38 -11.64 5.10
CA ILE A 135 5.11 -11.38 6.51
C ILE A 135 3.87 -10.48 6.64
N HIS A 136 2.98 -10.79 7.59
CA HIS A 136 1.90 -9.86 7.94
C HIS A 136 2.44 -8.76 8.85
N SER A 137 2.22 -7.50 8.45
CA SER A 137 2.76 -6.31 9.13
C SER A 137 2.10 -6.00 10.47
N GLU A 138 1.04 -6.73 10.85
CA GLU A 138 0.17 -6.41 12.00
C GLU A 138 0.74 -6.85 13.35
N ASN A 139 1.72 -7.76 13.38
CA ASN A 139 2.18 -8.42 14.62
C ASN A 139 3.59 -8.04 15.10
N ILE A 140 4.15 -6.91 14.66
CA ILE A 140 5.56 -6.55 14.89
C ILE A 140 5.88 -6.27 16.38
N GLU A 141 4.89 -5.90 17.19
CA GLU A 141 5.11 -5.49 18.59
C GLU A 141 5.22 -6.67 19.59
N GLY A 142 4.88 -7.89 19.18
CA GLY A 142 4.82 -9.06 20.07
C GLY A 142 6.10 -9.90 20.19
N GLY A 143 7.13 -9.65 19.38
CA GLY A 143 8.32 -10.52 19.28
C GLY A 143 8.09 -11.81 18.49
N PHE A 144 6.94 -11.93 17.83
CA PHE A 144 6.59 -12.99 16.89
C PHE A 144 6.26 -12.36 15.53
N THR A 145 6.53 -13.06 14.44
CA THR A 145 6.17 -12.63 13.08
C THR A 145 5.34 -13.72 12.43
N THR A 146 4.18 -13.36 11.89
CA THR A 146 3.36 -14.27 11.10
C THR A 146 3.88 -14.29 9.67
N VAL A 147 4.41 -15.44 9.25
CA VAL A 147 4.91 -15.70 7.90
C VAL A 147 3.86 -16.47 7.14
N PHE A 148 3.51 -16.02 5.94
CA PHE A 148 2.59 -16.70 5.05
C PHE A 148 3.29 -17.14 3.76
N PHE A 149 2.71 -18.13 3.10
CA PHE A 149 3.19 -18.65 1.83
C PHE A 149 2.07 -18.73 0.81
N THR A 150 2.41 -18.51 -0.45
CA THR A 150 1.47 -18.55 -1.55
C THR A 150 1.96 -19.51 -2.63
N LYS A 151 1.02 -20.03 -3.40
CA LYS A 151 1.30 -20.77 -4.63
C LYS A 151 0.48 -20.16 -5.75
N ASN A 152 1.16 -19.68 -6.79
CA ASN A 152 0.53 -19.05 -7.95
C ASN A 152 -0.43 -17.90 -7.57
N GLY A 153 -0.01 -17.06 -6.63
CA GLY A 153 -0.82 -15.92 -6.14
C GLY A 153 -1.93 -16.27 -5.15
N LYS A 154 -2.10 -17.55 -4.77
CA LYS A 154 -3.09 -17.95 -3.77
C LYS A 154 -2.42 -18.36 -2.46
N GLU A 155 -2.90 -17.84 -1.32
CA GLU A 155 -2.38 -18.23 -0.01
C GLU A 155 -2.57 -19.74 0.25
N VAL A 156 -1.50 -20.39 0.68
CA VAL A 156 -1.47 -21.79 1.10
C VAL A 156 -1.71 -21.89 2.62
N GLY A 157 -1.16 -20.95 3.37
CA GLY A 157 -1.38 -20.78 4.80
C GLY A 157 -0.30 -19.91 5.45
N SER A 158 -0.36 -19.82 6.77
CA SER A 158 0.55 -19.00 7.59
C SER A 158 1.03 -19.73 8.85
N VAL A 159 2.13 -19.22 9.44
CA VAL A 159 2.75 -19.75 10.66
C VAL A 159 3.41 -18.63 11.45
N GLU A 160 3.32 -18.70 12.77
CA GLU A 160 4.03 -17.78 13.66
C GLU A 160 5.48 -18.23 13.91
N VAL A 161 6.41 -17.29 13.77
CA VAL A 161 7.83 -17.50 14.04
C VAL A 161 8.25 -16.57 15.19
N PRO A 162 8.92 -17.06 16.25
CA PRO A 162 9.29 -16.26 17.42
C PRO A 162 10.54 -15.40 17.16
N VAL A 163 10.48 -14.56 16.12
CA VAL A 163 11.54 -13.66 15.68
C VAL A 163 10.87 -12.39 15.13
N SER A 164 11.45 -11.21 15.36
CA SER A 164 11.00 -9.96 14.72
C SER A 164 11.27 -9.98 13.20
N ALA A 165 10.35 -9.39 12.43
CA ALA A 165 10.40 -9.27 10.98
C ALA A 165 11.73 -8.68 10.47
N GLU A 166 12.29 -7.68 11.16
CA GLU A 166 13.55 -7.02 10.81
C GLU A 166 14.78 -7.95 10.85
N GLY A 167 14.61 -9.19 11.32
CA GLY A 167 15.65 -10.23 11.38
C GLY A 167 15.56 -11.31 10.29
N LEU A 168 14.54 -11.29 9.43
CA LEU A 168 14.22 -12.38 8.50
C LEU A 168 14.51 -12.00 7.04
N PHE A 169 15.36 -12.79 6.39
CA PHE A 169 15.88 -12.57 5.05
C PHE A 169 15.28 -13.59 4.06
N PRO A 170 14.82 -13.16 2.88
CA PRO A 170 14.46 -14.05 1.78
C PRO A 170 15.58 -15.05 1.48
N ALA A 171 15.21 -16.32 1.35
CA ALA A 171 16.14 -17.38 1.07
C ALA A 171 15.54 -18.44 0.15
N VAL A 172 16.41 -18.98 -0.70
CA VAL A 172 16.10 -20.08 -1.61
C VAL A 172 17.15 -21.16 -1.42
N GLY A 173 16.73 -22.42 -1.30
CA GLY A 173 17.65 -23.55 -1.28
C GLY A 173 17.33 -24.58 -2.36
N MET A 174 18.35 -25.29 -2.80
CA MET A 174 18.34 -26.27 -3.89
C MET A 174 19.23 -27.45 -3.54
N HIS A 175 18.89 -28.64 -4.03
CA HIS A 175 19.58 -29.88 -3.68
C HIS A 175 19.60 -30.93 -4.79
N SER A 176 19.31 -30.55 -6.04
CA SER A 176 19.48 -31.46 -7.17
C SER A 176 19.87 -30.77 -8.48
N MET A 177 20.57 -31.52 -9.31
CA MET A 177 21.05 -31.05 -10.62
C MET A 177 19.89 -30.57 -11.50
N GLY A 178 20.10 -29.44 -12.16
CA GLY A 178 19.13 -28.83 -13.06
C GLY A 178 18.04 -28.00 -12.36
N GLU A 179 18.04 -27.88 -11.03
CA GLU A 179 17.14 -26.95 -10.36
C GLU A 179 17.50 -25.51 -10.71
N GLU A 180 16.50 -24.76 -11.16
CA GLU A 180 16.64 -23.36 -11.56
C GLU A 180 15.38 -22.58 -11.21
N VAL A 181 15.56 -21.37 -10.66
CA VAL A 181 14.44 -20.48 -10.31
C VAL A 181 14.77 -19.04 -10.67
N LYS A 182 13.72 -18.22 -10.79
CA LYS A 182 13.81 -16.75 -10.81
C LYS A 182 13.28 -16.18 -9.51
N VAL A 183 14.02 -15.26 -8.91
CA VAL A 183 13.68 -14.61 -7.65
C VAL A 183 13.24 -13.17 -7.91
N ASP A 184 12.01 -12.86 -7.54
CA ASP A 184 11.48 -11.50 -7.55
C ASP A 184 11.37 -10.97 -6.10
N LEU A 185 12.38 -10.19 -5.70
CA LEU A 185 12.45 -9.54 -4.39
C LEU A 185 11.59 -8.27 -4.28
N GLN A 186 10.91 -7.87 -5.37
CA GLN A 186 10.04 -6.70 -5.44
C GLN A 186 8.58 -7.10 -5.71
N ALA A 187 8.27 -8.39 -5.62
CA ALA A 187 6.91 -8.87 -5.82
C ALA A 187 5.96 -8.22 -4.80
N GLU A 188 4.77 -7.84 -5.28
CA GLU A 188 3.74 -7.24 -4.45
C GLU A 188 2.73 -8.32 -4.05
N TRP A 189 2.36 -8.35 -2.77
CA TRP A 189 1.26 -9.16 -2.27
C TRP A 189 0.10 -8.26 -1.90
N PHE A 190 -0.98 -8.41 -2.65
CA PHE A 190 -2.28 -7.83 -2.34
C PHE A 190 -3.06 -8.94 -1.63
N LEU A 191 -3.47 -8.70 -0.37
CA LEU A 191 -4.37 -9.63 0.31
C LEU A 191 -5.65 -9.72 -0.53
N GLU A 192 -6.34 -10.87 -0.58
CA GLU A 192 -7.62 -10.97 -1.29
C GLU A 192 -8.69 -10.01 -0.72
N GLU A 193 -8.47 -9.38 0.45
CA GLU A 193 -9.27 -8.24 0.93
C GLU A 193 -9.06 -6.97 0.08
N ASP A 194 -7.88 -6.84 -0.51
CA ASP A 194 -7.47 -5.84 -1.51
C ASP A 194 -7.82 -6.27 -2.95
N ASP A 195 -8.19 -7.54 -3.21
CA ASP A 195 -8.85 -7.98 -4.46
C ASP A 195 -10.33 -7.52 -4.55
N SER A 196 -10.80 -6.76 -3.57
CA SER A 196 -11.88 -5.80 -3.82
C SER A 196 -11.46 -4.72 -4.86
N MET A 197 -10.17 -4.59 -5.20
CA MET A 197 -9.64 -3.63 -6.17
C MET A 197 -9.36 -4.17 -7.58
N MET A 198 -9.58 -5.45 -7.87
CA MET A 198 -9.61 -5.92 -9.27
C MET A 198 -11.04 -5.79 -9.82
N MET A 199 -11.44 -4.53 -9.93
CA MET A 199 -12.71 -4.07 -10.48
C MET A 199 -12.86 -4.53 -11.93
N VAL A 200 -13.92 -5.27 -12.21
CA VAL A 200 -14.63 -5.05 -13.47
C VAL A 200 -15.50 -3.81 -13.23
N ASP A 201 -14.92 -2.61 -13.32
CA ASP A 201 -15.52 -1.25 -13.20
C ASP A 201 -16.94 -1.16 -12.60
N SER A 202 -17.18 -1.81 -11.47
CA SER A 202 -18.38 -1.61 -10.68
C SER A 202 -17.98 -0.70 -9.54
N HIS A 203 -17.77 0.59 -9.85
CA HIS A 203 -17.59 1.70 -8.89
C HIS A 203 -18.69 1.82 -7.81
N GLU A 204 -19.62 0.86 -7.79
CA GLU A 204 -20.59 0.59 -6.74
C GLU A 204 -19.92 0.26 -5.40
N ASP A 205 -18.73 -0.37 -5.42
CA ASP A 205 -18.02 -0.77 -4.18
C ASP A 205 -17.14 0.32 -3.56
N ASP A 206 -16.96 1.48 -4.21
CA ASP A 206 -16.17 2.60 -3.64
C ASP A 206 -16.87 3.25 -2.44
N TRP A 207 -18.21 3.15 -2.38
CA TRP A 207 -19.06 3.85 -1.42
C TRP A 207 -19.52 2.93 -0.27
N GLY A 208 -19.21 3.31 0.97
CA GLY A 208 -19.46 2.48 2.15
C GLY A 208 -20.70 2.87 2.93
N ARG A 209 -20.98 4.17 3.05
CA ARG A 209 -22.14 4.67 3.79
C ARG A 209 -23.01 5.50 2.86
N LEU A 210 -24.13 4.91 2.47
CA LEU A 210 -25.12 5.50 1.58
C LEU A 210 -26.41 5.76 2.36
N TYR A 211 -26.93 6.98 2.24
CA TYR A 211 -28.21 7.38 2.81
C TYR A 211 -28.92 8.25 1.79
N ASP A 212 -30.12 7.83 1.36
CA ASP A 212 -30.91 8.54 0.35
C ASP A 212 -30.14 8.84 -0.95
N VAL A 213 -29.09 8.04 -1.22
CA VAL A 213 -28.29 8.04 -2.45
C VAL A 213 -28.19 6.60 -2.93
N ARG A 214 -28.39 6.40 -4.22
CA ARG A 214 -28.20 5.13 -4.93
C ARG A 214 -26.93 5.21 -5.78
N VAL A 215 -26.18 4.12 -5.83
CA VAL A 215 -25.00 3.97 -6.70
C VAL A 215 -25.34 3.04 -7.86
N SER A 216 -24.88 3.37 -9.05
CA SER A 216 -24.99 2.51 -10.25
C SER A 216 -23.77 2.74 -11.13
N GLY A 217 -22.82 1.81 -11.11
CA GLY A 217 -21.46 2.07 -11.60
C GLY A 217 -20.85 3.31 -10.91
N THR A 218 -20.39 4.29 -11.69
CA THR A 218 -19.83 5.57 -11.18
C THR A 218 -20.88 6.60 -10.77
N LEU A 219 -22.17 6.35 -11.06
CA LEU A 219 -23.22 7.35 -10.88
C LEU A 219 -23.74 7.34 -9.44
N LEU A 220 -23.67 8.48 -8.78
CA LEU A 220 -24.39 8.76 -7.53
C LEU A 220 -25.70 9.49 -7.84
N GLU A 221 -26.82 8.87 -7.47
CA GLU A 221 -28.16 9.43 -7.67
C GLU A 221 -28.83 9.69 -6.32
N TYR A 222 -29.23 10.94 -6.07
CA TYR A 222 -30.06 11.26 -4.91
C TYR A 222 -31.48 10.68 -5.09
N VAL A 223 -31.90 9.84 -4.16
CA VAL A 223 -33.22 9.16 -4.15
C VAL A 223 -34.08 9.55 -2.94
N GLY A 224 -33.64 10.56 -2.19
CA GLY A 224 -34.33 11.07 -1.00
C GLY A 224 -35.55 11.94 -1.31
N LYS A 225 -36.19 12.44 -0.24
CA LYS A 225 -37.45 13.19 -0.34
C LYS A 225 -37.27 14.67 -0.71
N GLY A 226 -36.13 15.27 -0.35
CA GLY A 226 -35.79 16.67 -0.63
C GLY A 226 -36.75 17.72 -0.04
N LYS A 227 -37.50 17.41 1.03
CA LYS A 227 -38.55 18.30 1.57
C LYS A 227 -38.06 19.27 2.63
N SER A 228 -37.01 18.91 3.35
CA SER A 228 -36.43 19.67 4.45
C SER A 228 -34.91 19.70 4.37
N ILE A 229 -34.30 20.64 5.10
CA ILE A 229 -32.83 20.73 5.25
C ILE A 229 -32.20 19.49 5.90
N MET A 230 -33.01 18.59 6.46
CA MET A 230 -32.57 17.33 7.05
C MET A 230 -32.64 16.15 6.07
N ASP A 231 -33.33 16.31 4.92
CA ASP A 231 -33.45 15.28 3.88
C ASP A 231 -32.21 15.29 2.97
N VAL A 232 -31.03 15.18 3.57
CA VAL A 232 -29.75 15.19 2.87
C VAL A 232 -29.38 13.77 2.45
N GLY A 233 -28.98 13.61 1.19
CA GLY A 233 -28.33 12.40 0.73
C GLY A 233 -26.85 12.42 1.10
N LEU A 234 -26.34 11.31 1.65
CA LEU A 234 -24.92 11.15 1.96
C LEU A 234 -24.38 9.91 1.26
N ALA A 235 -23.29 10.09 0.52
CA ALA A 235 -22.42 9.02 0.08
C ALA A 235 -21.02 9.26 0.68
N GLN A 236 -20.53 8.31 1.46
CA GLN A 236 -19.19 8.35 2.05
C GLN A 236 -18.42 7.11 1.62
N ALA A 237 -17.20 7.32 1.11
CA ALA A 237 -16.32 6.26 0.63
C ALA A 237 -15.98 5.25 1.75
N ARG A 238 -15.69 4.01 1.36
CA ARG A 238 -15.28 2.93 2.30
C ARG A 238 -13.91 3.19 2.89
N GLN A 239 -13.00 3.67 2.06
CA GLN A 239 -11.60 3.88 2.39
C GLN A 239 -11.30 5.38 2.56
N PRO A 240 -10.45 5.76 3.53
CA PRO A 240 -9.97 7.13 3.64
C PRO A 240 -8.98 7.44 2.52
N LEU A 241 -8.77 8.73 2.24
CA LEU A 241 -7.65 9.15 1.39
C LEU A 241 -6.31 8.79 2.06
N THR A 242 -5.35 8.38 1.25
CA THR A 242 -4.00 7.95 1.67
C THR A 242 -2.93 8.70 0.88
N THR A 243 -1.66 8.60 1.28
CA THR A 243 -0.54 9.21 0.52
C THR A 243 -0.46 8.73 -0.92
N ARG A 244 -0.99 7.54 -1.23
CA ARG A 244 -1.07 6.99 -2.60
C ARG A 244 -2.34 7.42 -3.34
N CYS A 245 -3.47 7.53 -2.63
CA CYS A 245 -4.75 7.96 -3.17
C CYS A 245 -5.25 9.19 -2.41
N HIS A 246 -4.74 10.36 -2.78
CA HIS A 246 -4.89 11.60 -2.02
C HIS A 246 -5.82 12.63 -2.69
N TYR A 247 -6.45 12.29 -3.81
CA TYR A 247 -7.31 13.15 -4.60
C TYR A 247 -8.45 12.36 -5.24
N TYR A 248 -9.63 12.98 -5.35
CA TYR A 248 -10.77 12.44 -6.09
C TYR A 248 -11.62 13.58 -6.66
N GLU A 249 -12.40 13.27 -7.69
CA GLU A 249 -13.26 14.23 -8.37
C GLU A 249 -14.65 13.67 -8.66
N VAL A 250 -15.62 14.55 -8.84
CA VAL A 250 -17.00 14.21 -9.22
C VAL A 250 -17.48 15.16 -10.31
N GLU A 251 -18.12 14.62 -11.34
CA GLU A 251 -18.81 15.40 -12.36
C GLU A 251 -20.28 15.60 -11.96
N ILE A 252 -20.78 16.83 -12.09
CA ILE A 252 -22.21 17.10 -11.90
C ILE A 252 -22.96 16.69 -13.18
N VAL A 253 -23.47 15.47 -13.21
CA VAL A 253 -24.27 14.97 -14.35
C VAL A 253 -25.65 15.65 -14.43
N ASP A 254 -26.25 15.91 -13.26
CA ASP A 254 -27.49 16.67 -13.11
C ASP A 254 -27.44 17.46 -11.79
N ALA A 255 -27.69 18.77 -11.88
CA ALA A 255 -27.69 19.67 -10.73
C ALA A 255 -28.99 19.56 -9.90
N GLY A 256 -30.03 18.91 -10.42
CA GLY A 256 -31.37 18.93 -9.84
C GLY A 256 -31.95 20.36 -9.77
N GLU A 257 -32.98 20.56 -8.94
CA GLU A 257 -33.68 21.84 -8.86
C GLU A 257 -32.84 22.94 -8.18
N LYS A 258 -32.00 22.57 -7.20
CA LYS A 258 -31.32 23.54 -6.31
C LYS A 258 -29.79 23.48 -6.34
N CYS A 259 -29.19 22.48 -6.99
CA CYS A 259 -27.73 22.24 -7.00
C CYS A 259 -27.09 22.10 -5.61
N TYR A 260 -27.83 21.61 -4.61
CA TYR A 260 -27.28 21.33 -3.27
C TYR A 260 -26.40 20.09 -3.27
N ILE A 261 -25.26 20.19 -3.95
CA ILE A 261 -24.24 19.15 -4.09
C ILE A 261 -23.00 19.67 -3.37
N ALA A 262 -22.44 18.84 -2.49
CA ALA A 262 -21.25 19.19 -1.71
C ALA A 262 -20.21 18.07 -1.81
N LEU A 263 -18.96 18.44 -2.01
CA LEU A 263 -17.82 17.55 -2.12
C LEU A 263 -16.81 17.85 -1.01
N GLY A 264 -16.33 16.84 -0.29
CA GLY A 264 -15.32 17.06 0.74
C GLY A 264 -14.98 15.86 1.61
N LEU A 265 -14.19 16.14 2.64
CA LEU A 265 -13.67 15.13 3.58
C LEU A 265 -14.47 15.14 4.87
N ALA A 266 -14.70 13.97 5.44
CA ALA A 266 -15.39 13.81 6.72
C ALA A 266 -14.87 12.60 7.50
N ARG A 267 -14.93 12.66 8.83
CA ARG A 267 -14.63 11.51 9.70
C ARG A 267 -15.55 10.32 9.42
N ARG A 268 -15.08 9.12 9.76
CA ARG A 268 -15.78 7.84 9.53
C ARG A 268 -17.20 7.81 10.10
N ASP A 269 -17.43 8.49 11.22
CA ASP A 269 -18.68 8.55 11.96
C ASP A 269 -19.56 9.76 11.62
N TYR A 270 -19.34 10.42 10.47
CA TYR A 270 -20.09 11.62 10.07
C TYR A 270 -21.62 11.41 10.09
N PRO A 271 -22.42 12.39 10.56
CA PRO A 271 -23.87 12.30 10.59
C PRO A 271 -24.48 12.19 9.19
N ARG A 272 -25.37 11.21 9.03
CA ARG A 272 -25.99 10.85 7.74
C ARG A 272 -26.96 11.86 7.14
N ASN A 273 -27.48 12.77 7.95
CA ASN A 273 -28.56 13.70 7.60
C ASN A 273 -28.06 15.15 7.50
N ARG A 274 -26.79 15.31 7.10
CA ARG A 274 -26.13 16.61 6.97
C ARG A 274 -25.16 16.61 5.81
N HIS A 275 -25.04 17.75 5.14
CA HIS A 275 -24.00 17.92 4.13
C HIS A 275 -22.61 17.89 4.77
N PRO A 276 -21.60 17.33 4.08
CA PRO A 276 -20.20 17.52 4.45
C PRO A 276 -19.87 19.00 4.69
N GLY A 277 -19.00 19.30 5.66
CA GLY A 277 -18.63 20.66 6.06
C GLY A 277 -19.52 21.28 7.14
N TRP A 278 -20.75 20.79 7.35
CA TRP A 278 -21.68 21.38 8.34
C TRP A 278 -21.49 20.92 9.79
N SER A 279 -20.78 19.81 10.01
CA SER A 279 -20.55 19.24 11.35
C SER A 279 -19.07 18.97 11.60
N ARG A 280 -18.64 19.09 12.86
CA ARG A 280 -17.23 18.96 13.27
C ARG A 280 -16.55 17.72 12.67
N GLY A 281 -15.28 17.86 12.31
CA GLY A 281 -14.51 16.81 11.67
C GLY A 281 -14.85 16.62 10.18
N SER A 282 -15.35 17.67 9.52
CA SER A 282 -15.55 17.66 8.07
C SER A 282 -15.25 19.01 7.45
N VAL A 283 -14.84 18.98 6.18
CA VAL A 283 -14.61 20.14 5.33
C VAL A 283 -15.19 19.86 3.96
N ALA A 284 -15.90 20.80 3.35
CA ALA A 284 -16.47 20.60 2.03
C ALA A 284 -16.70 21.87 1.26
N TYR A 285 -16.58 21.74 -0.06
CA TYR A 285 -16.94 22.76 -1.04
C TYR A 285 -18.34 22.50 -1.57
N HIS A 286 -19.18 23.52 -1.58
CA HIS A 286 -20.60 23.45 -1.94
C HIS A 286 -20.84 24.08 -3.31
N ALA A 287 -21.44 23.32 -4.22
CA ALA A 287 -21.65 23.69 -5.62
C ALA A 287 -22.64 24.85 -5.78
N ASP A 288 -23.65 24.92 -4.91
CA ASP A 288 -24.77 25.86 -5.01
C ASP A 288 -24.39 27.30 -4.71
N ASP A 289 -23.41 27.54 -3.83
CA ASP A 289 -23.02 28.89 -3.42
C ASP A 289 -21.51 29.18 -3.55
N GLY A 290 -20.71 28.17 -3.93
CA GLY A 290 -19.28 28.31 -4.13
C GLY A 290 -18.49 28.49 -2.83
N LYS A 291 -19.08 28.16 -1.68
CA LYS A 291 -18.43 28.32 -0.39
C LYS A 291 -17.77 27.04 0.10
N ILE A 292 -16.80 27.23 0.98
CA ILE A 292 -16.20 26.15 1.76
C ILE A 292 -16.76 26.19 3.18
N PHE A 293 -17.16 25.03 3.69
CA PHE A 293 -17.69 24.85 5.04
C PHE A 293 -16.72 23.97 5.83
N HIS A 294 -16.38 24.40 7.05
CA HIS A 294 -15.44 23.68 7.91
C HIS A 294 -16.05 23.42 9.29
N GLY A 295 -16.65 22.25 9.44
CA GLY A 295 -17.25 21.77 10.67
C GLY A 295 -18.40 22.61 11.24
N SER A 296 -19.01 23.47 10.42
CA SER A 296 -19.95 24.52 10.84
C SER A 296 -21.00 24.78 9.76
N GLY A 297 -22.20 25.20 10.16
CA GLY A 297 -23.28 25.59 9.22
C GLY A 297 -23.08 26.96 8.55
N VAL A 298 -21.94 27.62 8.79
CA VAL A 298 -21.54 28.89 8.17
C VAL A 298 -20.33 28.62 7.28
N GLY A 299 -20.42 28.99 6.01
CA GLY A 299 -19.38 28.81 5.01
C GLY A 299 -18.71 30.12 4.61
N ASP A 300 -17.45 30.02 4.20
CA ASP A 300 -16.62 31.13 3.72
C ASP A 300 -16.56 31.12 2.18
N ALA A 301 -16.42 32.29 1.56
CA ALA A 301 -16.21 32.38 0.12
C ALA A 301 -14.93 31.64 -0.27
N PHE A 302 -15.01 30.76 -1.27
CA PHE A 302 -13.89 29.90 -1.66
C PHE A 302 -13.67 29.85 -3.16
N GLY A 303 -14.71 29.53 -3.93
CA GLY A 303 -14.63 29.32 -5.37
C GLY A 303 -15.89 29.74 -6.12
N PRO A 304 -15.97 29.48 -7.43
CA PRO A 304 -17.17 29.73 -8.21
C PRO A 304 -18.32 28.81 -7.78
N ARG A 305 -19.51 29.01 -8.33
CA ARG A 305 -20.59 28.01 -8.25
C ARG A 305 -20.35 26.95 -9.32
N CYS A 306 -20.81 25.72 -9.08
CA CYS A 306 -20.71 24.62 -10.05
C CYS A 306 -22.09 24.24 -10.58
N PHE A 307 -22.13 23.83 -11.84
CA PHE A 307 -23.34 23.48 -12.58
C PHE A 307 -23.17 22.15 -13.31
N LYS A 308 -24.23 21.71 -13.99
CA LYS A 308 -24.20 20.51 -14.81
C LYS A 308 -23.04 20.55 -15.82
N GLY A 309 -22.23 19.51 -15.82
CA GLY A 309 -21.03 19.34 -16.65
C GLY A 309 -19.73 19.81 -15.99
N ASP A 310 -19.80 20.51 -14.86
CA ASP A 310 -18.60 20.90 -14.11
C ASP A 310 -18.04 19.72 -13.30
N ILE A 311 -16.71 19.67 -13.18
CA ILE A 311 -15.98 18.70 -12.38
C ILE A 311 -15.50 19.37 -11.10
N MET A 312 -15.91 18.82 -9.96
CA MET A 312 -15.47 19.25 -8.64
C MET A 312 -14.41 18.27 -8.12
N GLY A 313 -13.28 18.79 -7.62
CA GLY A 313 -12.19 17.98 -7.08
C GLY A 313 -11.93 18.24 -5.60
N CYS A 314 -11.51 17.22 -4.86
CA CYS A 314 -11.07 17.33 -3.48
C CYS A 314 -9.85 16.45 -3.23
N GLY A 315 -8.83 17.00 -2.58
CA GLY A 315 -7.64 16.26 -2.21
C GLY A 315 -7.02 16.75 -0.91
N ILE A 316 -6.14 15.92 -0.37
CA ILE A 316 -5.37 16.19 0.85
C ILE A 316 -3.88 16.23 0.51
N MET A 317 -3.20 17.27 0.97
CA MET A 317 -1.74 17.35 0.90
C MET A 317 -1.17 16.76 2.18
N PHE A 318 -0.53 15.60 2.07
CA PHE A 318 0.17 14.99 3.20
C PHE A 318 1.55 15.65 3.38
N PRO A 319 1.92 16.07 4.60
CA PRO A 319 3.28 16.49 4.92
C PRO A 319 4.30 15.39 4.56
N ARG A 320 5.54 15.79 4.26
CA ARG A 320 6.61 14.83 3.88
C ARG A 320 6.98 13.86 5.01
N ASP A 321 6.70 14.25 6.23
CA ASP A 321 6.89 13.52 7.47
C ASP A 321 5.59 12.89 8.00
N TYR A 322 4.54 12.83 7.18
CA TYR A 322 3.29 12.17 7.56
C TYR A 322 3.52 10.68 7.80
N ILE A 323 3.43 10.29 9.07
CA ILE A 323 3.39 8.91 9.52
C ILE A 323 1.93 8.65 9.90
N LEU A 324 1.33 7.58 9.35
CA LEU A 324 0.06 7.07 9.81
C LEU A 324 0.28 6.50 11.21
N ASP A 325 0.17 7.36 12.23
CA ASP A 325 0.21 6.95 13.62
C ASP A 325 -0.95 5.97 13.86
N GLY A 326 -0.60 4.76 14.28
CA GLY A 326 -1.55 3.73 14.67
C GLY A 326 -2.46 4.23 15.78
N GLU A 327 -3.73 3.82 15.70
CA GLU A 327 -4.78 3.89 16.71
C GLU A 327 -4.42 4.65 18.01
N GLY A 328 -4.48 5.98 17.95
CA GLY A 328 -4.47 6.82 19.13
C GLY A 328 -5.81 6.69 19.86
N GLU A 329 -5.78 6.08 21.03
CA GLU A 329 -6.89 6.03 21.98
C GLU A 329 -7.57 7.39 22.13
N MET A 330 -8.90 7.34 22.10
CA MET A 330 -9.81 8.40 22.47
C MET A 330 -9.69 8.67 23.97
N ASP A 331 -8.94 9.70 24.38
CA ASP A 331 -9.40 10.72 25.34
C ASP A 331 -8.35 11.82 25.61
N ASP A 332 -8.87 13.00 25.96
CA ASP A 332 -8.19 14.20 26.47
C ASP A 332 -7.77 15.29 25.46
N TRP A 333 -8.76 16.08 25.04
CA TRP A 333 -8.56 17.39 24.39
C TRP A 333 -9.10 18.57 25.20
N ASP A 334 -9.20 18.46 26.53
CA ASP A 334 -9.60 19.60 27.38
C ASP A 334 -8.42 20.50 27.79
N ARG A 335 -7.30 20.46 27.05
CA ARG A 335 -6.08 21.20 27.45
C ARG A 335 -5.23 21.83 26.35
N LEU A 336 -5.84 22.26 25.25
CA LEU A 336 -5.21 23.26 24.39
C LEU A 336 -6.16 24.44 24.18
N GLU A 337 -6.01 25.43 25.06
CA GLU A 337 -6.57 26.77 24.87
C GLU A 337 -6.19 27.28 23.48
N VAL A 338 -7.22 27.64 22.74
CA VAL A 338 -7.20 28.28 21.43
C VAL A 338 -6.33 29.53 21.50
N ARG A 339 -5.10 29.45 20.97
CA ARG A 339 -4.43 30.64 20.44
C ARG A 339 -4.98 30.86 19.04
N SER A 340 -5.84 31.86 18.92
CA SER A 340 -6.36 32.39 17.67
C SER A 340 -5.21 32.81 16.75
N GLY A 341 -4.86 31.93 15.81
CA GLY A 341 -4.09 32.27 14.62
C GLY A 341 -4.95 31.94 13.42
N GLN A 342 -5.30 32.95 12.61
CA GLN A 342 -5.98 32.77 11.34
C GLN A 342 -5.11 31.86 10.45
N ALA A 343 -5.47 30.59 10.32
CA ALA A 343 -4.94 29.74 9.26
C ALA A 343 -5.60 30.20 7.96
N SER A 344 -4.85 30.91 7.11
CA SER A 344 -5.32 31.36 5.82
C SER A 344 -5.41 30.17 4.86
N VAL A 345 -6.55 30.03 4.19
CA VAL A 345 -6.73 29.14 3.05
C VAL A 345 -5.82 29.66 1.92
N GLN A 346 -4.78 28.92 1.57
CA GLN A 346 -3.89 29.25 0.45
C GLN A 346 -4.36 28.51 -0.80
N ASN A 347 -4.90 29.26 -1.77
CA ASN A 347 -5.21 28.74 -3.10
C ASN A 347 -3.92 28.68 -3.93
N VAL A 348 -3.56 27.49 -4.41
CA VAL A 348 -2.47 27.32 -5.39
C VAL A 348 -3.13 27.13 -6.75
N VAL A 349 -3.15 28.20 -7.56
CA VAL A 349 -3.64 28.16 -8.94
C VAL A 349 -2.45 27.83 -9.84
N TYR A 350 -2.47 26.67 -10.50
CA TYR A 350 -1.47 26.32 -11.51
C TYR A 350 -1.81 27.04 -12.81
N PHE A 351 -1.17 28.18 -13.07
CA PHE A 351 -1.18 28.80 -14.39
C PHE A 351 -0.09 28.18 -15.26
N ASN A 352 -0.48 27.65 -16.42
CA ASN A 352 0.44 27.28 -17.49
C ASN A 352 1.05 28.56 -18.07
N ASN A 353 2.34 28.78 -17.85
CA ASN A 353 3.10 29.84 -18.52
C ASN A 353 3.58 29.33 -19.88
N GLU A 354 2.88 29.71 -20.96
CA GLU A 354 3.50 29.84 -22.28
C GLU A 354 4.26 31.18 -22.36
N GLN A 355 5.33 31.17 -23.15
CA GLN A 355 6.43 32.14 -23.18
C GLN A 355 6.08 33.51 -23.78
N GLU A 356 6.80 34.50 -23.25
CA GLU A 356 7.42 35.69 -23.86
C GLU A 356 6.59 36.55 -24.83
N GLU A 357 6.44 37.85 -24.51
CA GLU A 357 7.13 38.96 -25.19
C GLU A 357 6.75 40.31 -24.53
N GLU A 358 7.75 41.18 -24.36
CA GLU A 358 7.60 42.57 -23.91
C GLU A 358 7.11 43.45 -25.07
N GLU A 359 6.22 44.42 -24.80
CA GLU A 359 6.31 45.86 -25.16
C GLU A 359 4.95 46.58 -25.06
N GLU A 360 5.03 47.92 -25.04
CA GLU A 360 4.21 48.89 -24.30
C GLU A 360 2.89 49.39 -24.96
N GLU A 361 2.08 49.99 -24.09
CA GLU A 361 1.11 51.11 -24.18
C GLU A 361 0.12 51.33 -25.36
N ASP A 362 -1.10 51.70 -24.91
CA ASP A 362 -2.14 52.60 -25.46
C ASP A 362 -3.08 52.18 -26.62
N GLY A 363 -4.38 52.38 -26.38
CA GLY A 363 -5.33 52.79 -27.43
C GLY A 363 -6.73 52.15 -27.43
N ASP A 364 -7.75 53.00 -27.42
CA ASP A 364 -9.21 52.79 -27.39
C ASP A 364 -9.89 52.02 -28.57
N GLU A 365 -11.15 51.64 -28.30
CA GLU A 365 -12.35 51.56 -29.19
C GLU A 365 -12.78 50.28 -29.98
N GLU A 366 -14.00 49.82 -29.62
CA GLU A 366 -15.19 49.37 -30.38
C GLU A 366 -15.22 48.23 -31.45
N GLU A 367 -16.19 47.32 -31.18
CA GLU A 367 -17.23 46.69 -32.03
C GLU A 367 -17.00 45.50 -33.01
N GLN A 368 -17.94 44.55 -32.85
CA GLN A 368 -18.60 43.63 -33.81
C GLN A 368 -17.93 42.32 -34.28
N GLY A 369 -18.73 41.23 -34.24
CA GLY A 369 -18.75 40.22 -35.33
C GLY A 369 -18.57 38.74 -34.99
N GLU A 370 -19.70 38.05 -34.74
CA GLU A 370 -20.13 36.72 -35.22
C GLU A 370 -19.25 35.43 -35.24
N GLU A 371 -19.92 34.38 -34.74
CA GLU A 371 -20.05 32.99 -35.24
C GLU A 371 -18.86 32.01 -35.34
N GLY A 372 -19.07 30.82 -34.74
CA GLY A 372 -18.87 29.56 -35.48
C GLY A 372 -17.89 28.54 -34.92
N ARG A 373 -18.42 27.60 -34.10
CA ARG A 373 -18.04 26.17 -33.93
C ARG A 373 -16.71 25.69 -34.58
N LYS A 374 -15.89 25.01 -33.78
CA LYS A 374 -15.74 23.53 -33.82
C LYS A 374 -14.90 22.99 -32.67
N VAL A 375 -15.48 21.99 -32.02
CA VAL A 375 -14.85 21.04 -31.10
C VAL A 375 -13.84 20.19 -31.88
N MET A 376 -12.63 20.03 -31.34
CA MET A 376 -11.84 18.83 -31.52
C MET A 376 -11.57 18.21 -30.16
N THR A 377 -11.88 16.92 -30.10
CA THR A 377 -11.67 15.98 -29.00
C THR A 377 -10.18 15.81 -28.71
N GLY A 378 -9.80 15.89 -27.43
CA GLY A 378 -8.52 15.40 -26.92
C GLY A 378 -8.77 14.31 -25.89
N ASN A 379 -8.36 13.09 -26.21
CA ASN A 379 -8.26 11.98 -25.26
C ASN A 379 -7.36 12.38 -24.08
N VAL A 380 -7.76 12.08 -22.85
CA VAL A 380 -6.82 12.05 -21.72
C VAL A 380 -6.44 10.60 -21.48
N VAL A 381 -5.15 10.35 -21.70
CA VAL A 381 -4.42 9.12 -21.45
C VAL A 381 -3.95 9.16 -19.99
N PRO A 382 -4.07 8.08 -19.20
CA PRO A 382 -3.48 8.05 -17.86
C PRO A 382 -1.96 8.14 -17.95
N CYS A 383 -1.38 8.94 -17.05
CA CYS A 383 0.04 9.21 -16.92
C CYS A 383 0.87 7.91 -16.92
N VAL A 384 1.61 7.71 -18.01
CA VAL A 384 2.71 6.76 -18.11
C VAL A 384 3.96 7.44 -17.55
N THR A 385 4.49 6.97 -16.44
CA THR A 385 5.85 7.31 -16.01
C THR A 385 6.83 6.33 -16.66
N ASN A 386 7.31 6.67 -17.86
CA ASN A 386 8.54 6.09 -18.38
C ASN A 386 9.73 6.88 -17.84
N GLY A 387 10.64 6.17 -17.17
CA GLY A 387 11.94 6.70 -16.80
C GLY A 387 12.88 6.84 -17.99
N GLY A 388 13.98 7.54 -17.76
CA GLY A 388 15.20 7.41 -18.54
C GLY A 388 15.88 8.73 -18.87
N SER A 389 16.95 9.04 -18.13
CA SER A 389 18.31 9.11 -18.68
C SER A 389 19.32 9.02 -17.54
#